data_AF-A0A7W6WDU0-F1
#
_entry.id   AF-A0A7W6WDU0-F1
#
_cell.length_a   1.000
_cell.length_b   1.000
_cell.length_c   1.000
_cell.angle_alpha   90.00
_cell.angle_beta   90.00
_cell.angle_gamma   90.00
#
_symmetry.space_group_name_H-M   'P 1'
#
loop_
_entity.id
_entity.type
_entity.pdbx_description
1 polymer ?
#
loop_
_entity_poly.entity_id
_entity_poly.type
_entity_poly.pdbx_seq_one_letter_code
_entity_poly.pdbx_strand_id
1 'polypeptide(L)' 'MRGNGIGLQMIEFCVGEAKGRGLSHVQLISSAKRRDAHRFYERLSFKPLRLGFKMALK' A
#
# COMPACT_ATOMS: atom_id res chain seq x y z
N MET A 1 15.85 9.15 -4.22
CA MET A 1 14.58 9.45 -4.92
C MET A 1 13.38 9.05 -4.07
N ARG A 2 12.99 9.87 -3.09
CA ARG A 2 11.68 9.81 -2.40
C ARG A 2 11.09 11.22 -2.48
N GLY A 3 9.79 11.35 -2.79
CA GLY A 3 9.13 12.66 -2.90
C GLY A 3 8.84 13.15 -4.33
N ASN A 4 9.28 12.44 -5.38
CA ASN A 4 9.03 12.86 -6.78
C ASN A 4 7.67 12.40 -7.35
N GLY A 5 6.70 12.05 -6.51
CA GLY A 5 5.36 11.63 -6.98
C GLY A 5 5.26 10.26 -7.68
N ILE A 6 6.37 9.62 -8.04
CA ILE A 6 6.36 8.33 -8.78
C ILE A 6 5.51 7.25 -8.07
N GLY A 7 5.66 7.12 -6.75
CA GLY A 7 4.89 6.15 -5.98
C GLY A 7 3.39 6.43 -5.98
N LEU A 8 3.00 7.71 -6.04
CA LEU A 8 1.59 8.11 -6.14
C LEU A 8 1.02 7.72 -7.50
N GLN A 9 1.68 8.13 -8.58
CA GLN A 9 1.26 7.83 -9.95
C GLN A 9 1.15 6.32 -10.20
N MET A 10 2.10 5.54 -9.67
CA MET A 10 2.07 4.08 -9.77
C MET A 10 0.83 3.48 -9.08
N ILE A 11 0.51 3.92 -7.86
CA ILE A 11 -0.66 3.40 -7.14
C ILE A 11 -1.96 3.85 -7.80
N GLU A 12 -2.06 5.10 -8.24
CA GLU A 12 -3.22 5.62 -8.95
C GLU A 12 -3.49 4.83 -10.24
N PHE A 13 -2.44 4.56 -11.02
CA PHE A 13 -2.52 3.71 -12.21
C PHE A 13 -3.05 2.31 -11.85
N CYS A 14 -2.48 1.65 -10.85
CA CYS A 14 -2.92 0.31 -10.42
C CYS A 14 -4.39 0.29 -9.96
N VAL A 15 -4.83 1.32 -9.22
CA VAL A 15 -6.23 1.45 -8.78
C VAL A 15 -7.14 1.72 -9.98
N GLY A 16 -6.72 2.55 -10.94
CA GLY A 16 -7.46 2.80 -12.18
C GLY A 16 -7.66 1.53 -12.99
N GLU A 17 -6.59 0.75 -13.19
CA GLU A 17 -6.64 -0.56 -13.86
C GLU A 17 -7.58 -1.53 -13.14
N ALA A 18 -7.51 -1.61 -11.81
CA ALA A 18 -8.37 -2.48 -11.02
C ALA A 18 -9.86 -2.10 -11.17
N LYS A 19 -10.17 -0.79 -11.17
CA LYS A 19 -11.52 -0.28 -11.43
C LYS A 19 -11.98 -0.61 -12.84
N GLY A 20 -11.14 -0.39 -13.85
CA GLY A 20 -11.45 -0.69 -15.25
C GLY A 20 -11.74 -2.18 -15.50
N ARG A 21 -11.13 -3.05 -14.69
CA ARG A 21 -11.36 -4.52 -14.71
C ARG A 21 -12.53 -4.98 -13.83
N GLY A 22 -13.22 -4.07 -13.15
CA GLY A 22 -14.33 -4.41 -12.26
C GLY A 22 -13.93 -5.14 -10.98
N LEU A 23 -12.67 -4.99 -10.53
CA LEU A 23 -12.21 -5.60 -9.28
C LEU A 23 -12.82 -4.88 -8.07
N SER A 24 -13.24 -5.65 -7.07
CA SER A 24 -13.92 -5.12 -5.89
C SER A 24 -12.99 -4.47 -4.86
N HIS A 25 -11.70 -4.80 -4.88
CA HIS A 25 -10.73 -4.29 -3.92
C HIS A 25 -9.29 -4.39 -4.43
N VAL A 26 -8.41 -3.55 -3.88
CA VAL A 26 -6.95 -3.61 -4.06
C VAL A 26 -6.33 -3.78 -2.68
N GLN A 27 -5.45 -4.78 -2.53
CA GLN A 27 -4.75 -5.03 -1.29
C GLN A 27 -3.24 -4.94 -1.46
N LEU A 28 -2.57 -4.38 -0.47
CA LEU A 28 -1.11 -4.39 -0.33
C LEU A 28 -0.71 -4.75 1.10
N ILE A 29 0.50 -5.30 1.25
CA ILE A 29 1.10 -5.60 2.54
C ILE A 29 2.41 -4.82 2.63
N SER A 30 2.56 -4.04 3.69
CA SER A 30 3.81 -3.33 3.98
C SER A 30 4.36 -3.77 5.33
N SER A 31 5.68 -3.76 5.47
CA SER A 31 6.34 -4.06 6.74
C SER A 31 6.04 -2.99 7.77
N ALA A 32 5.70 -3.41 8.99
CA ALA A 32 5.39 -2.53 10.13
C ALA A 32 6.51 -1.52 10.46
N LYS A 33 7.76 -1.82 10.09
CA LYS A 33 8.90 -0.89 10.28
C LYS A 33 8.82 0.34 9.36
N ARG A 34 8.05 0.29 8.26
CA ARG A 34 7.96 1.36 7.25
C ARG A 34 6.82 2.33 7.55
N ARG A 35 6.90 3.04 8.68
CA ARG A 35 5.87 4.01 9.11
C ARG A 35 5.54 5.07 8.04
N ASP A 36 6.55 5.53 7.29
CA ASP A 36 6.33 6.47 6.18
C ASP A 36 5.48 5.89 5.05
N ALA A 37 5.69 4.60 4.73
CA ALA A 37 4.90 3.93 3.71
C ALA A 37 3.44 3.77 4.17
N HIS A 38 3.22 3.48 5.46
CA HIS A 38 1.87 3.40 6.03
C HIS A 38 1.14 4.74 5.91
N ARG A 39 1.78 5.85 6.33
CA ARG A 39 1.23 7.21 6.15
C ARG A 39 0.92 7.53 4.68
N PHE A 40 1.78 7.09 3.77
CA PHE A 40 1.56 7.27 2.34
C PHE A 40 0.31 6.52 1.86
N TYR A 41 0.11 5.26 2.25
CA TYR A 41 -1.07 4.49 1.85
C TYR A 41 -2.35 4.98 2.54
N GLU A 42 -2.29 5.41 3.79
CA GLU A 42 -3.42 6.02 4.51
C GLU A 42 -3.92 7.28 3.81
N ARG A 43 -3.02 8.13 3.30
CA ARG A 43 -3.37 9.30 2.47
C ARG A 43 -4.08 8.91 1.17
N LEU A 44 -3.87 7.69 0.68
CA LEU A 44 -4.55 7.12 -0.49
C LEU A 44 -5.80 6.33 -0.13
N SER A 45 -6.35 6.55 1.07
CA SER A 45 -7.56 5.91 1.57
C SER A 45 -7.47 4.39 1.74
N PHE A 46 -6.26 3.81 1.72
CA PHE A 46 -6.08 2.43 2.15
C PHE A 46 -6.27 2.35 3.66
N LYS A 47 -7.01 1.31 4.10
CA LYS A 47 -7.21 1.04 5.53
C LYS A 47 -6.29 -0.10 5.98
N PRO A 48 -5.69 -0.02 7.17
CA PRO A 48 -4.95 -1.14 7.74
C PRO A 48 -5.89 -2.32 7.97
N LEU A 49 -5.55 -3.50 7.42
CA LEU A 49 -6.44 -4.66 7.43
C LEU A 49 -6.04 -5.73 8.46
N ARG A 50 -4.74 -5.96 8.70
CA ARG A 50 -4.26 -7.06 9.58
C ARG A 50 -3.00 -6.70 10.35
N LEU A 51 -2.90 -7.19 11.57
CA LEU A 51 -1.67 -7.20 12.38
C LEU A 51 -0.81 -8.40 11.96
N GLY A 52 0.43 -8.14 11.57
CA GLY A 52 1.40 -9.17 11.23
C GLY A 52 2.26 -9.54 12.44
N PHE A 53 2.43 -10.83 12.70
CA PHE A 53 3.33 -11.36 13.72
C PHE A 53 4.50 -12.06 13.04
N LYS A 54 5.71 -11.93 13.60
CA LYS A 54 6.89 -12.67 13.15
C LYS A 54 7.66 -13.14 14.38
N MET A 55 8.07 -14.41 14.38
CA MET A 55 9.03 -14.95 15.34
C MET A 55 10.35 -15.20 14.60
N ALA A 56 11.44 -14.64 15.09
CA ALA A 56 12.77 -14.98 14.58
C ALA A 56 13.23 -16.26 15.28
N LEU A 57 13.62 -17.26 14.50
CA LEU A 57 14.26 -18.47 15.00
C LEU A 57 15.76 -18.38 14.71
N LYS A 58 16.56 -19.00 15.58
CA LYS A 58 18.02 -19.09 15.44
C LYS A 58 18.40 -20.06 14.32
#